data_AF-A0A7S2GQ54-F1
#
_entry.id   AF-A0A7S2GQ54-F1
#
_cell.length_a   1.000
_cell.length_b   1.000
_cell.length_c   1.000
_cell.angle_alpha   90.00
_cell.angle_beta   90.00
_cell.angle_gamma   90.00
#
_symmetry.space_group_name_H-M   'P 1'
#
loop_
_entity.id
_entity.type
_entity.pdbx_description
1 polymer ?
#
loop_
_entity_poly.entity_id
_entity_poly.type
_entity_poly.pdbx_seq_one_letter_code
_entity_poly.pdbx_strand_id
1 'polypeptide(L)'
;LDQNIQEATASFSDIFTKLKQEVTNIEECSDLRDYIKSIPGELSKLQGGINEAMSLTDLVEDLRYVLPSETLDARWEMFGSPGNVKARVAKVEEYLDTKHKEFLGTQENDQKEFDKRLTDLEKVIEDFSQ
;
A
#
# COMPACT_ATOMS: atom_id res chain seq x y z
N LEU A 1 18.38 -17.63 -14.45
CA LEU A 1 16.90 -17.66 -14.56
C LEU A 1 16.28 -17.26 -13.23
N ASP A 2 16.60 -17.99 -12.16
CA ASP A 2 16.05 -17.72 -10.82
C ASP A 2 16.38 -16.31 -10.33
N GLN A 3 17.59 -15.79 -10.62
CA GLN A 3 17.94 -14.42 -10.29
C GLN A 3 17.03 -13.37 -10.96
N ASN A 4 16.71 -13.53 -12.25
CA ASN A 4 15.83 -12.59 -12.96
C ASN A 4 14.38 -12.66 -12.42
N ILE A 5 13.91 -13.85 -12.07
CA ILE A 5 12.61 -14.04 -11.44
C ILE A 5 12.60 -13.41 -10.04
N GLN A 6 13.66 -13.61 -9.25
CA GLN A 6 13.78 -13.01 -7.91
C GLN A 6 13.84 -11.48 -7.97
N GLU A 7 14.65 -10.91 -8.87
CA GLU A 7 14.75 -9.46 -9.05
C GLU A 7 13.42 -8.85 -9.47
N ALA A 8 12.70 -9.48 -10.42
CA ALA A 8 11.38 -9.04 -10.83
C ALA A 8 10.32 -9.18 -9.73
N THR A 9 10.46 -10.17 -8.83
CA THR A 9 9.48 -10.45 -7.77
C THR A 9 9.72 -9.62 -6.50
N ALA A 10 10.97 -9.25 -6.21
CA ALA A 10 11.35 -8.50 -5.00
C ALA A 10 10.59 -7.17 -4.89
N SER A 11 10.46 -6.42 -6.00
CA SER A 11 9.74 -5.14 -6.01
C SER A 11 8.26 -5.28 -5.67
N PHE A 12 7.62 -6.42 -5.97
CA PHE A 12 6.22 -6.66 -5.55
C PHE A 12 6.11 -6.89 -4.04
N SER A 13 7.09 -7.55 -3.43
CA SER A 13 7.13 -7.76 -1.98
C SER A 13 7.14 -6.42 -1.21
N ASP A 14 7.91 -5.45 -1.70
CA ASP A 14 7.96 -4.11 -1.10
C ASP A 14 6.61 -3.39 -1.21
N ILE A 15 5.96 -3.45 -2.39
CA ILE A 15 4.61 -2.90 -2.60
C ILE A 15 3.62 -3.55 -1.64
N PHE A 16 3.62 -4.88 -1.52
CA PHE A 16 2.73 -5.59 -0.60
C PHE A 16 2.99 -5.23 0.86
N THR A 17 4.25 -5.05 1.24
CA THR A 17 4.62 -4.65 2.60
C THR A 17 4.06 -3.27 2.91
N LYS A 18 4.20 -2.32 1.98
CA LYS A 18 3.66 -0.96 2.14
C LYS A 18 2.13 -0.96 2.21
N LEU A 19 1.45 -1.74 1.36
CA LEU A 19 -0.02 -1.91 1.35
C LEU A 19 -0.58 -2.69 2.56
N LYS A 20 0.27 -3.27 3.41
CA LYS A 20 -0.12 -3.94 4.66
C LYS A 20 0.04 -3.05 5.89
N GLN A 21 0.68 -1.89 5.76
CA GLN A 21 0.84 -0.96 6.88
C GLN A 21 -0.52 -0.44 7.33
N GLU A 22 -0.76 -0.51 8.63
CA GLU A 22 -1.90 0.14 9.26
C GLU A 22 -1.61 1.63 9.42
N VAL A 23 -2.66 2.44 9.29
CA VAL A 23 -2.58 3.90 9.49
C VAL A 23 -3.14 4.23 10.87
N THR A 24 -2.47 5.15 11.57
CA THR A 24 -2.80 5.55 12.95
C THR A 24 -3.30 6.99 13.05
N ASN A 25 -3.10 7.80 12.01
CA ASN A 25 -3.51 9.19 11.92
C ASN A 25 -3.90 9.59 10.48
N ILE A 26 -4.39 10.82 10.33
CA ILE A 26 -4.93 11.33 9.05
C ILE A 26 -3.82 11.61 8.03
N GLU A 27 -2.62 11.97 8.50
CA GLU A 27 -1.44 12.20 7.68
C GLU A 27 -1.00 10.88 7.03
N GLU A 28 -0.86 9.80 7.81
CA GLU A 28 -0.53 8.46 7.31
C GLU A 28 -1.58 7.92 6.34
N CYS A 29 -2.87 8.23 6.58
CA CYS A 29 -3.96 7.91 5.66
C CYS A 29 -3.78 8.61 4.31
N SER A 30 -3.36 9.88 4.33
CA SER A 30 -3.10 10.68 3.13
C SER A 30 -1.86 10.19 2.39
N ASP A 31 -0.77 9.91 3.10
CA ASP A 31 0.46 9.36 2.54
C ASP A 31 0.23 8.02 1.84
N LEU A 32 -0.55 7.13 2.46
CA LEU A 32 -0.86 5.83 1.83
C LEU A 32 -1.75 5.99 0.60
N ARG A 33 -2.67 6.98 0.56
CA ARG A 33 -3.45 7.29 -0.65
C ARG A 33 -2.56 7.80 -1.77
N ASP A 34 -1.59 8.65 -1.48
CA ASP A 34 -0.68 9.18 -2.49
C ASP A 34 0.24 8.10 -3.03
N TYR A 35 0.69 7.18 -2.16
CA TYR A 35 1.39 5.98 -2.59
C TYR A 35 0.52 5.10 -3.51
N ILE A 36 -0.76 4.88 -3.18
CA ILE A 36 -1.67 4.11 -4.06
C ILE A 36 -1.75 4.71 -5.46
N LYS A 37 -1.73 6.05 -5.60
CA LYS A 37 -1.72 6.72 -6.90
C LYS A 37 -0.43 6.48 -7.70
N SER A 38 0.71 6.20 -7.05
CA SER A 38 1.97 5.88 -7.74
C SER A 38 2.04 4.44 -8.25
N ILE A 39 1.32 3.51 -7.61
CA ILE A 39 1.36 2.07 -7.91
C ILE A 39 1.12 1.72 -9.39
N PRO A 40 0.12 2.28 -10.11
CA PRO A 40 -0.05 1.98 -11.53
C PRO A 40 1.21 2.26 -12.37
N GLY A 41 1.94 3.32 -12.04
CA GLY A 41 3.22 3.65 -12.68
C GLY A 41 4.33 2.68 -12.30
N GLU A 42 4.42 2.26 -11.05
CA GLU A 42 5.36 1.24 -10.59
C GLU A 42 5.11 -0.11 -11.27
N LEU A 43 3.85 -0.57 -11.33
CA LEU A 43 3.47 -1.79 -12.04
C LEU A 43 3.85 -1.74 -13.53
N SER A 44 3.65 -0.59 -14.19
CA SER A 44 4.04 -0.42 -15.59
C SER A 44 5.55 -0.54 -15.80
N LYS A 45 6.38 -0.10 -14.84
CA LYS A 45 7.85 -0.24 -14.91
C LYS A 45 8.27 -1.69 -14.72
N LEU A 46 7.62 -2.41 -13.80
CA LEU A 46 7.93 -3.82 -13.51
C LEU A 46 7.49 -4.79 -14.63
N GLN A 47 6.51 -4.41 -15.45
CA GLN A 47 6.01 -5.25 -16.54
C GLN A 47 7.10 -5.67 -17.53
N GLY A 48 8.10 -4.81 -17.77
CA GLY A 48 9.23 -5.13 -18.65
C GLY A 48 10.05 -6.31 -18.13
N GLY A 49 10.42 -6.29 -16.84
CA GLY A 49 11.17 -7.37 -16.19
C GLY A 49 10.39 -8.68 -16.13
N ILE A 50 9.08 -8.62 -15.90
CA ILE A 50 8.20 -9.80 -15.98
C ILE A 50 8.24 -10.40 -17.38
N ASN A 51 8.08 -9.58 -18.42
CA ASN A 51 8.05 -10.07 -19.80
C ASN A 51 9.38 -10.71 -20.20
N GLU A 52 10.51 -10.13 -19.78
CA GLU A 52 11.85 -10.69 -20.03
C GLU A 52 12.03 -12.04 -19.31
N ALA A 53 11.70 -12.12 -18.02
CA ALA A 53 11.81 -13.36 -17.26
C ALA A 53 10.87 -14.47 -17.79
N MET A 54 9.68 -14.11 -18.28
CA MET A 54 8.76 -15.02 -18.96
C MET A 54 9.35 -15.51 -20.29
N SER A 55 9.88 -14.61 -21.12
CA SER A 55 10.49 -15.01 -22.41
C SER A 55 11.70 -15.92 -22.23
N LEU A 56 12.49 -15.73 -21.17
CA LEU A 56 13.64 -16.59 -20.85
C LEU A 56 13.20 -17.98 -20.38
N THR A 57 12.14 -18.07 -19.58
CA THR A 57 11.58 -19.37 -19.16
C THR A 57 11.01 -20.13 -20.36
N ASP A 58 10.27 -19.46 -21.24
CA ASP A 58 9.74 -20.04 -22.49
C ASP A 58 10.87 -20.58 -23.39
N LEU A 59 11.95 -19.81 -23.59
CA LEU A 59 13.09 -20.25 -24.41
C LEU A 59 13.76 -21.52 -23.85
N VAL A 60 13.88 -21.65 -22.53
CA VAL A 60 14.49 -22.82 -21.90
C VAL A 60 13.61 -24.06 -22.07
N GLU A 61 12.30 -23.89 -21.96
CA GLU A 61 11.33 -24.96 -22.25
C GLU A 61 11.37 -25.38 -23.72
N ASP A 62 11.52 -24.43 -24.66
CA ASP A 62 11.68 -24.71 -26.11
C ASP A 62 12.93 -25.55 -26.42
N LEU A 63 14.01 -25.35 -25.65
CA LEU A 63 15.22 -26.18 -25.71
C LEU A 63 15.03 -27.58 -25.08
N ARG A 64 13.82 -27.92 -24.66
CA ARG A 64 13.43 -29.17 -23.98
C ARG A 64 14.14 -29.40 -22.65
N TYR A 65 14.61 -28.32 -22.03
CA TYR A 65 15.13 -28.40 -20.68
C TYR A 65 13.98 -28.35 -19.69
N VAL A 66 13.91 -29.34 -18.80
CA VAL A 66 12.89 -29.40 -17.75
C VAL A 66 13.33 -28.49 -16.61
N LEU A 67 12.59 -27.40 -16.40
CA LEU A 67 12.82 -26.51 -15.26
C LEU A 67 12.41 -27.18 -13.94
N PRO A 68 13.10 -26.89 -12.83
CA PRO A 68 12.66 -27.28 -11.50
C PRO A 68 11.25 -26.74 -11.19
N SER A 69 10.47 -27.50 -10.40
CA SER A 69 9.13 -27.06 -9.97
C SER A 69 9.17 -25.70 -9.27
N GLU A 70 10.16 -25.48 -8.41
CA GLU A 70 10.33 -24.23 -7.66
C GLU A 70 10.46 -23.01 -8.59
N THR A 71 11.19 -23.15 -9.70
CA THR A 71 11.35 -22.09 -10.71
C THR A 71 10.04 -21.82 -11.44
N LEU A 72 9.27 -22.87 -11.75
CA LEU A 72 7.95 -22.74 -12.39
C LEU A 72 6.92 -22.09 -11.45
N ASP A 73 6.92 -22.47 -10.18
CA ASP A 73 6.04 -21.89 -9.17
C ASP A 73 6.36 -20.39 -8.99
N ALA A 74 7.65 -20.04 -8.87
CA ALA A 74 8.09 -18.65 -8.78
C ALA A 74 7.75 -17.83 -10.04
N ARG A 75 7.85 -18.44 -11.24
CA ARG A 75 7.41 -17.82 -12.51
C ARG A 75 5.92 -17.46 -12.47
N TRP A 76 5.07 -18.38 -12.04
CA TRP A 76 3.62 -18.15 -11.97
C TRP A 76 3.24 -17.14 -10.90
N GLU A 77 3.91 -17.16 -9.74
CA GLU A 77 3.75 -16.16 -8.69
C GLU A 77 4.13 -14.75 -9.20
N MET A 78 5.27 -14.62 -9.87
CA MET A 78 5.71 -13.36 -10.48
C MET A 78 4.68 -12.85 -11.49
N PHE A 79 4.19 -13.72 -12.39
CA PHE A 79 3.18 -13.37 -13.38
C PHE A 79 1.85 -12.90 -12.76
N GLY A 80 1.42 -13.54 -11.67
CA GLY A 80 0.18 -13.19 -10.95
C GLY A 80 0.29 -11.95 -10.06
N SER A 81 1.50 -11.58 -9.65
CA SER A 81 1.77 -10.52 -8.68
C SER A 81 1.15 -9.16 -9.01
N PRO A 82 1.19 -8.65 -10.26
CA PRO A 82 0.50 -7.40 -10.62
C PRO A 82 -1.01 -7.42 -10.38
N GLY A 83 -1.66 -8.55 -10.65
CA GLY A 83 -3.10 -8.74 -10.38
C GLY A 83 -3.39 -8.74 -8.88
N ASN A 84 -2.56 -9.44 -8.10
CA ASN A 84 -2.66 -9.49 -6.65
C ASN A 84 -2.46 -8.10 -6.01
N VAL A 85 -1.52 -7.29 -6.52
CA VAL A 85 -1.33 -5.90 -6.08
C VAL A 85 -2.58 -5.08 -6.33
N LYS A 86 -3.16 -5.13 -7.55
CA LYS A 86 -4.39 -4.38 -7.87
C LYS A 86 -5.56 -4.77 -6.96
N ALA A 87 -5.74 -6.07 -6.70
CA ALA A 87 -6.77 -6.56 -5.78
C ALA A 87 -6.52 -6.07 -4.35
N ARG A 88 -5.26 -5.98 -3.91
CA ARG A 88 -4.90 -5.44 -2.60
C ARG A 88 -5.15 -3.94 -2.53
N VAL A 89 -4.79 -3.17 -3.56
CA VAL A 89 -5.05 -1.72 -3.64
C VAL A 89 -6.53 -1.43 -3.41
N ALA A 90 -7.42 -2.11 -4.13
CA ALA A 90 -8.86 -1.90 -3.97
C ALA A 90 -9.34 -2.11 -2.51
N LYS A 91 -8.82 -3.14 -1.83
CA LYS A 91 -9.12 -3.39 -0.41
C LYS A 91 -8.55 -2.31 0.51
N VAL A 92 -7.37 -1.79 0.20
CA VAL A 92 -6.75 -0.72 1.00
C VAL A 92 -7.48 0.60 0.79
N GLU A 93 -7.97 0.91 -0.41
CA GLU A 93 -8.79 2.09 -0.66
C GLU A 93 -10.07 2.10 0.20
N GLU A 94 -10.78 0.97 0.27
CA GLU A 94 -11.97 0.82 1.14
C GLU A 94 -11.61 0.98 2.62
N TYR A 95 -10.49 0.39 3.05
CA TYR A 95 -9.96 0.57 4.41
C TYR A 95 -9.64 2.03 4.72
N LEU A 96 -8.98 2.76 3.81
CA LEU A 96 -8.61 4.16 3.99
C LEU A 96 -9.83 5.09 3.99
N ASP A 97 -10.88 4.77 3.24
CA ASP A 97 -12.16 5.50 3.31
C ASP A 97 -12.81 5.35 4.70
N THR A 98 -12.72 4.17 5.30
CA THR A 98 -13.22 3.92 6.65
C THR A 98 -12.39 4.67 7.69
N LYS A 99 -11.06 4.54 7.62
CA LYS A 99 -10.14 5.21 8.55
C LYS A 99 -10.23 6.73 8.48
N HIS A 100 -10.37 7.29 7.30
CA HIS A 100 -10.56 8.73 7.13
C HIS A 100 -11.80 9.24 7.88
N LYS A 101 -12.94 8.53 7.78
CA LYS A 101 -14.17 8.90 8.50
C LYS A 101 -13.98 8.81 10.02
N GLU A 102 -13.30 7.76 10.49
CA GLU A 102 -12.98 7.60 11.91
C GLU A 102 -12.12 8.76 12.43
N PHE A 103 -11.01 9.06 11.75
CA PHE A 103 -10.10 10.13 12.17
C PHE A 103 -10.75 11.51 12.09
N LEU A 104 -11.56 11.78 11.08
CA LEU A 104 -12.31 13.03 10.99
C LEU A 104 -13.28 13.17 12.16
N GLY A 105 -14.02 12.11 12.50
CA GLY A 105 -14.94 12.11 13.64
C GLY A 105 -14.23 12.33 14.97
N THR A 106 -13.06 11.72 15.18
CA THR A 106 -12.21 11.97 16.35
C THR A 106 -11.76 13.43 16.38
N GLN A 107 -11.26 13.97 15.27
CA GLN A 107 -10.80 15.36 15.19
C GLN A 107 -11.92 16.36 15.50
N GLU A 108 -13.12 16.15 14.98
CA GLU A 108 -14.29 16.99 15.28
C GLU A 108 -14.69 16.93 16.76
N ASN A 109 -14.57 15.76 17.39
CA ASN A 109 -14.84 15.62 18.82
C ASN A 109 -13.79 16.33 19.67
N ASP A 110 -12.52 16.18 19.33
CA ASP A 110 -11.40 16.82 20.02
C ASP A 110 -11.49 18.35 19.92
N GLN A 111 -11.92 18.88 18.77
CA GLN A 111 -12.19 20.32 18.60
C GLN A 111 -13.30 20.81 19.51
N LYS A 112 -14.44 20.08 19.60
CA LYS A 112 -15.53 20.45 20.52
C LYS A 112 -15.10 20.44 21.98
N GLU A 113 -14.27 19.46 22.37
CA GLU A 113 -13.74 19.41 23.72
C GLU A 113 -12.77 20.57 24.00
N PHE A 114 -11.93 20.92 23.03
CA PHE A 114 -11.03 22.06 23.11
C PHE A 114 -11.79 23.37 23.27
N ASP A 115 -12.82 23.62 22.46
CA ASP A 115 -13.66 24.83 22.55
C ASP A 115 -14.35 24.96 23.92
N LYS A 116 -14.81 23.84 24.48
CA LYS A 116 -15.38 23.81 25.83
C LYS A 116 -14.34 24.20 26.88
N ARG A 117 -13.13 23.64 26.79
CA ARG A 117 -12.03 23.98 27.72
C ARG A 117 -11.63 25.45 27.61
N LEU A 118 -11.62 26.01 26.40
CA LEU A 118 -11.40 27.45 26.16
C LEU A 118 -12.46 28.29 26.86
N THR A 119 -13.74 27.96 26.65
CA THR A 119 -14.87 28.66 27.28
C THR A 119 -14.81 28.60 28.81
N ASP A 120 -14.43 27.45 29.37
CA ASP A 120 -14.30 27.28 30.82
C ASP A 120 -13.11 28.09 31.38
N LEU A 121 -11.99 28.18 30.64
CA LEU A 121 -10.84 29.01 31.01
C LEU A 121 -11.19 30.51 30.96
N GLU A 122 -11.92 30.95 29.94
CA GLU A 122 -12.37 32.34 29.81
C GLU A 122 -13.21 32.77 31.02
N LYS A 123 -14.16 31.94 31.46
CA LYS A 123 -14.96 32.20 32.67
C LYS A 123 -14.10 32.33 33.93
N VAL A 124 -13.11 31.46 34.10
CA VAL A 124 -12.20 31.53 35.24
C VAL A 124 -11.40 32.84 35.22
N ILE A 125 -10.94 33.29 34.05
CA ILE A 125 -10.24 34.58 33.91
C ILE A 125 -11.17 35.75 34.26
N GLU A 126 -12.42 35.71 33.78
CA GLU A 126 -13.43 36.73 34.11
C GLU A 126 -13.67 36.80 35.63
N ASP A 127 -13.82 35.65 36.29
CA ASP A 127 -14.00 35.55 37.75
C ASP A 127 -12.81 36.13 38.54
N PHE A 128 -11.57 35.98 38.05
CA PHE A 128 -10.38 36.58 38.68
C PHE A 128 -10.24 38.09 38.44
N SER A 129 -10.93 38.62 37.43
CA SER A 129 -10.88 40.05 37.06
C SER A 129 -11.94 40.92 37.75
N GLN A 130 -12.84 40.31 38.54
CA GLN A 130 -13.79 40.97 39.46
C GLN A 130 -13.19 41.19 40.85
#